data_AF-A0A925D4B3-F1
#
_entry.id   AF-A0A925D4B3-F1
#
_cell.length_a   1.000
_cell.length_b   1.000
_cell.length_c   1.000
_cell.angle_alpha   90.00
_cell.angle_beta   90.00
_cell.angle_gamma   90.00
#
_symmetry.space_group_name_H-M   'P 1'
#
loop_
_entity.id
_entity.type
_entity.pdbx_description
1 polymer ?
#
loop_
_entity_poly.entity_id
_entity_poly.type
_entity_poly.pdbx_seq_one_letter_code
_entity_poly.pdbx_strand_id
1 'polypeptide(L)'
;MPQRIEGTVAAVGENGNLVTDIPCIALTSALRDASVTIRCDEHETVGLFTSAHQEPDFSFLALLGDSGFLELTIVADSAKMMLGIGIGERVSVQW
;
A
#
# COMPACT_ATOMS: atom_id res chain seq x y z
N MET A 1 14.14 -4.49 17.26
CA MET A 1 12.67 -4.55 17.40
C MET A 1 12.10 -4.19 16.04
N PRO A 2 11.11 -4.91 15.51
CA PRO A 2 10.49 -4.54 14.24
C PRO A 2 9.87 -3.14 14.38
N GLN A 3 10.15 -2.27 13.42
CA GLN A 3 9.50 -0.98 13.27
C GLN A 3 8.09 -1.22 12.73
N ARG A 4 7.14 -0.43 13.24
CA ARG A 4 5.74 -0.48 12.81
C ARG A 4 5.21 0.93 12.65
N ILE A 5 4.52 1.17 11.54
CA ILE A 5 3.73 2.37 11.30
C ILE A 5 2.28 1.96 11.13
N GLU A 6 1.38 2.76 11.67
CA GLU A 6 -0.06 2.62 11.50
C GLU A 6 -0.61 3.89 10.88
N GLY A 7 -1.67 3.71 10.11
CA GLY A 7 -2.36 4.78 9.41
C GLY A 7 -3.73 4.32 8.95
N THR A 8 -4.32 5.08 8.05
CA THR A 8 -5.63 4.81 7.47
C THR A 8 -5.66 5.13 5.97
N VAL A 9 -6.62 4.53 5.26
CA VAL A 9 -6.94 4.93 3.89
C VAL A 9 -7.55 6.33 3.94
N ALA A 10 -6.84 7.32 3.42
CA ALA A 10 -7.26 8.72 3.42
C ALA A 10 -8.10 9.08 2.19
N ALA A 11 -7.81 8.47 1.05
CA ALA A 11 -8.48 8.76 -0.22
C ALA A 11 -8.43 7.57 -1.18
N VAL A 12 -9.15 7.68 -2.30
CA VAL A 12 -9.08 6.75 -3.42
C VAL A 12 -8.61 7.56 -4.64
N GLY A 13 -7.50 7.14 -5.25
CA GLY A 13 -6.98 7.74 -6.46
C GLY A 13 -7.88 7.47 -7.68
N GLU A 14 -7.67 8.23 -8.76
CA GLU A 14 -8.48 8.13 -9.98
C GLU A 14 -8.44 6.74 -10.62
N ASN A 15 -7.31 6.04 -10.48
CA ASN A 15 -7.12 4.68 -10.99
C ASN A 15 -7.71 3.60 -10.07
N GLY A 16 -8.33 3.99 -8.95
CA GLY A 16 -8.88 3.06 -7.97
C GLY A 16 -7.88 2.55 -6.94
N ASN A 17 -6.67 3.13 -6.88
CA ASN A 17 -5.70 2.92 -5.81
C ASN A 17 -6.22 3.49 -4.49
N LEU A 18 -5.89 2.83 -3.38
CA LEU A 18 -6.19 3.32 -2.04
C LEU A 18 -4.99 4.15 -1.56
N VAL A 19 -5.18 5.46 -1.39
CA VAL A 19 -4.15 6.37 -0.91
C VAL A 19 -4.25 6.45 0.61
N THR A 20 -3.17 6.13 1.32
CA THR A 20 -3.14 6.16 2.79
C THR A 20 -2.66 7.52 3.32
N ASP A 21 -2.76 7.71 4.63
CA ASP A 21 -2.14 8.85 5.35
C ASP A 21 -0.67 8.58 5.75
N ILE A 22 -0.10 7.43 5.38
CA ILE A 22 1.28 7.06 5.69
C ILE A 22 2.20 7.70 4.64
N PRO A 23 3.03 8.69 4.99
CA PRO A 23 3.85 9.38 4.01
C PRO A 23 5.03 8.50 3.60
N CYS A 24 5.38 8.48 2.32
CA CYS A 24 6.49 7.68 1.78
C CYS A 24 7.82 7.97 2.48
N ILE A 25 8.03 9.20 2.95
CA ILE A 25 9.22 9.59 3.70
C ILE A 25 9.39 8.82 5.02
N ALA A 26 8.29 8.39 5.64
CA ALA A 26 8.32 7.59 6.86
C ALA A 26 8.74 6.13 6.60
N LEU A 27 8.71 5.69 5.34
CA LEU A 27 9.11 4.34 4.89
C LEU A 27 10.50 4.33 4.22
N THR A 28 11.27 5.41 4.37
CA THR A 28 12.63 5.51 3.82
C THR A 28 13.62 4.55 4.47
N SER A 29 13.41 4.19 5.74
CA SER A 29 14.21 3.19 6.47
C SER A 29 13.77 1.75 6.22
N ALA A 30 12.57 1.54 5.66
CA ALA A 30 12.06 0.21 5.35
C ALA A 30 12.84 -0.42 4.19
N LEU A 31 12.99 -1.73 4.20
CA LEU A 31 13.49 -2.47 3.03
C LEU A 31 12.43 -2.45 1.91
N ARG A 32 12.78 -2.95 0.73
CA ARG A 32 11.86 -3.03 -0.43
C ARG A 32 11.46 -4.47 -0.77
N ASP A 33 11.81 -5.40 0.10
CA ASP A 33 11.65 -6.83 -0.11
C ASP A 33 10.53 -7.41 0.77
N ALA A 34 10.33 -8.72 0.68
CA ALA A 34 9.28 -9.44 1.39
C ALA A 34 9.42 -9.44 2.93
N SER A 35 10.46 -8.82 3.51
CA SER A 35 10.54 -8.61 4.96
C SER A 35 9.60 -7.50 5.46
N VAL A 36 9.13 -6.64 4.56
CA VAL A 36 8.12 -5.61 4.88
C VAL A 36 6.74 -6.18 4.63
N THR A 37 5.87 -6.13 5.64
CA THR A 37 4.48 -6.56 5.54
C THR A 37 3.54 -5.36 5.63
N ILE A 38 2.58 -5.28 4.72
CA ILE A 38 1.55 -4.25 4.67
C ILE A 38 0.20 -4.93 4.84
N ARG A 39 -0.57 -4.49 5.83
CA ARG A 39 -1.93 -4.98 6.08
C ARG A 39 -2.92 -3.84 5.95
N CYS A 40 -4.02 -4.10 5.26
CA CYS A 40 -5.17 -3.21 5.20
C CYS A 40 -6.44 -4.06 5.38
N ASP A 41 -7.14 -3.86 6.50
CA ASP A 41 -8.23 -4.73 6.93
C ASP A 41 -7.82 -6.22 6.95
N GLU A 42 -8.52 -7.10 6.24
CA GLU A 42 -8.21 -8.53 6.10
C GLU A 42 -7.18 -8.84 5.00
N HIS A 43 -6.75 -7.82 4.24
CA HIS A 43 -5.85 -7.98 3.10
C HIS A 43 -4.39 -7.73 3.49
N GLU A 44 -3.50 -8.55 2.96
CA GLU A 44 -2.06 -8.48 3.23
C GLU A 44 -1.26 -8.53 1.93
N THR A 45 -0.21 -7.72 1.87
CA THR A 45 0.84 -7.81 0.85
C THR A 45 2.21 -7.64 1.50
N VAL A 46 3.25 -7.97 0.75
CA VAL A 46 4.64 -7.89 1.20
C VAL A 46 5.49 -7.10 0.20
N GLY A 47 6.51 -6.44 0.70
CA GLY A 47 7.37 -5.58 -0.10
C GLY A 47 6.77 -4.20 -0.37
N LEU A 48 7.68 -3.27 -0.66
CA LEU A 48 7.35 -1.91 -1.06
C LEU A 48 7.88 -1.69 -2.46
N PHE A 49 6.96 -1.35 -3.36
CA PHE A 49 7.24 -1.21 -4.79
C PHE A 49 7.20 0.26 -5.20
N THR A 50 7.79 0.57 -6.34
CA THR A 50 7.61 1.86 -7.00
C THR A 50 6.58 1.73 -8.12
N SER A 51 6.13 2.84 -8.69
CA SER A 51 5.26 2.86 -9.87
C SER A 51 5.84 2.16 -11.12
N ALA A 52 7.14 1.82 -11.10
CA ALA A 52 7.84 1.10 -12.17
C ALA A 52 7.93 -0.43 -11.94
N HIS A 53 7.10 -1.01 -11.07
CA HIS A 53 7.09 -2.45 -10.82
C HIS A 53 6.76 -3.28 -12.08
N GLN A 54 7.13 -4.56 -12.06
CA GLN A 54 6.85 -5.52 -13.15
C GLN A 54 6.02 -6.71 -12.67
N GLU A 55 5.38 -6.56 -11.51
CA GLU A 55 4.48 -7.56 -10.95
C GLU A 55 3.31 -7.87 -11.89
N PRO A 56 2.83 -9.12 -11.91
CA PRO A 56 1.80 -9.55 -12.84
C PRO A 56 0.44 -8.92 -12.52
N ASP A 57 -0.43 -8.88 -13.54
CA ASP A 57 -1.83 -8.45 -13.40
C ASP A 57 -2.54 -9.14 -12.23
N PHE A 58 -3.45 -8.43 -11.59
CA PHE A 58 -4.21 -8.83 -10.40
C PHE A 58 -3.38 -9.03 -9.12
N SER A 59 -2.12 -8.60 -9.10
CA SER A 59 -1.30 -8.64 -7.88
C SER A 59 -1.64 -7.48 -6.94
N PHE A 60 -1.78 -7.76 -5.65
CA PHE A 60 -1.97 -6.76 -4.61
C PHE A 60 -0.63 -6.21 -4.12
N LEU A 61 -0.40 -4.91 -4.30
CA LEU A 61 0.89 -4.27 -4.03
C LEU A 61 0.75 -3.05 -3.13
N ALA A 62 1.81 -2.77 -2.39
CA ALA A 62 2.01 -1.53 -1.68
C ALA A 62 3.05 -0.67 -2.45
N LEU A 63 2.59 0.45 -3.02
CA LEU A 63 3.40 1.36 -3.82
C LEU A 63 3.82 2.58 -3.00
N LEU A 64 5.08 2.95 -3.14
CA LEU A 64 5.54 4.31 -2.88
C LEU A 64 5.12 5.17 -4.07
N GLY A 65 3.86 5.62 -4.04
CA GLY A 65 3.20 6.26 -5.17
C GLY A 65 3.57 7.74 -5.34
N ASP A 66 3.18 8.29 -6.48
CA ASP A 66 3.44 9.69 -6.85
C ASP A 66 2.62 10.68 -6.02
N SER A 67 1.60 10.21 -5.27
CA SER A 67 0.88 11.02 -4.28
C SER A 67 1.77 11.47 -3.11
N GLY A 68 2.95 10.86 -2.93
CA GLY A 68 3.82 11.08 -1.77
C GLY A 68 3.42 10.29 -0.53
N PHE A 69 2.36 9.49 -0.62
CA PHE A 69 1.88 8.58 0.42
C PHE A 69 1.93 7.14 -0.06
N LEU A 70 1.90 6.20 0.88
CA LEU A 70 1.77 4.79 0.57
C LEU A 70 0.41 4.55 -0.12
N GLU A 71 0.44 3.90 -1.27
CA GLU A 71 -0.73 3.54 -2.05
C GLU A 71 -0.89 2.02 -2.09
N LEU A 72 -2.11 1.52 -1.96
CA LEU A 72 -2.43 0.11 -2.15
C LEU A 72 -3.14 -0.06 -3.49
N THR A 73 -2.62 -0.94 -4.34
CA THR A 73 -3.10 -1.12 -5.72
C THR A 73 -3.30 -2.59 -6.05
N ILE A 74 -4.11 -2.83 -7.07
CA ILE A 74 -4.16 -4.11 -7.78
C ILE A 74 -3.65 -3.84 -9.19
N VAL A 75 -2.65 -4.59 -9.64
CA VAL A 75 -2.10 -4.39 -10.99
C VAL A 75 -3.19 -4.60 -12.04
N ALA A 76 -3.35 -3.61 -12.93
CA ALA A 76 -4.35 -3.58 -13.99
C ALA A 76 -5.83 -3.60 -13.54
N ASP A 77 -6.12 -3.35 -12.26
CA ASP A 77 -7.49 -3.29 -11.73
C ASP A 77 -7.62 -2.26 -10.58
N SER A 78 -8.85 -2.01 -10.12
CA SER A 78 -9.12 -1.12 -9.00
C SER A 78 -9.07 -1.87 -7.67
N ALA A 79 -8.10 -1.52 -6.82
CA ALA A 79 -8.02 -2.03 -5.44
C ALA A 79 -9.29 -1.74 -4.64
N LYS A 80 -9.87 -0.54 -4.77
CA LYS A 80 -11.16 -0.22 -4.14
C LYS A 80 -12.26 -1.20 -4.53
N MET A 81 -12.42 -1.48 -5.83
CA MET A 81 -13.50 -2.32 -6.33
C MET A 81 -13.28 -3.80 -5.98
N MET A 82 -12.05 -4.30 -6.08
CA MET A 82 -11.75 -5.70 -5.81
C MET A 82 -11.71 -6.03 -4.32
N LEU A 83 -11.13 -5.15 -3.49
CA LEU A 83 -10.91 -5.42 -2.07
C LEU A 83 -12.09 -4.97 -1.21
N GLY A 84 -12.97 -4.12 -1.74
CA GLY A 84 -14.11 -3.56 -1.01
C GLY A 84 -13.72 -2.58 0.10
N ILE A 85 -12.47 -2.11 0.09
CA ILE A 85 -11.90 -1.25 1.14
C ILE A 85 -12.35 0.20 0.96
N GLY A 86 -12.75 0.83 2.06
CA GLY A 86 -13.22 2.20 2.14
C GLY A 86 -12.19 3.19 2.72
N ILE A 87 -12.52 4.47 2.61
CA ILE A 87 -11.82 5.54 3.34
C ILE A 87 -12.02 5.33 4.84
N GLY A 88 -10.96 5.53 5.63
CA GLY A 88 -10.91 5.33 7.07
C GLY A 88 -10.45 3.93 7.49
N GLU A 89 -10.27 3.01 6.54
CA GLU A 89 -9.83 1.65 6.85
C GLU A 89 -8.41 1.63 7.38
N ARG A 90 -8.11 0.75 8.34
CA ARG A 90 -6.81 0.75 9.01
C ARG A 90 -5.75 0.12 8.14
N VAL A 91 -4.59 0.77 8.10
CA VAL A 91 -3.39 0.29 7.42
C VAL A 91 -2.25 0.16 8.43
N SER A 92 -1.47 -0.92 8.33
CA SER A 92 -0.23 -1.06 9.09
C SER A 92 0.90 -1.55 8.19
N VAL A 93 2.11 -1.06 8.46
CA VAL A 93 3.35 -1.45 7.79
C VAL A 93 4.33 -1.89 8.86
N GLN A 94 4.95 -3.05 8.68
CA GLN A 94 5.88 -3.65 9.65
C GLN A 94 7.16 -4.15 8.97
N TRP A 95 8.34 -3.84 9.52
CA TRP A 95 9.66 -4.29 9.03
C TRP A 95 10.73 -4.33 10.13
#